data_AF-A0A143HK87-F1
#
_entry.id   AF-A0A143HK87-F1
#
_cell.length_a   1.000
_cell.length_b   1.000
_cell.length_c   1.000
_cell.angle_alpha   90.00
_cell.angle_beta   90.00
_cell.angle_gamma   90.00
#
_symmetry.space_group_name_H-M   'P 1'
#
loop_
_entity.id
_entity.type
_entity.pdbx_description
1 polymer ?
#
loop_
_entity_poly.entity_id
_entity_poly.type
_entity_poly.pdbx_seq_one_letter_code
_entity_poly.pdbx_strand_id
1 'polypeptide(L)'
;MNWADWTILAIVAISTLIGLSRGFVRETLSLLTWIAAFVIAMMFRDQLAPLLSNLVDTPSLQAIAAFAILFIFTLLAGAGLNMTLSAFVEATGLSGTDRVLGMVFGLLRGAIIVMALLILAPALVPVEEDGWWRESVLIPHFLAFEDSARQLGAAIKDFFVQLF
;
A
#
# COMPACT_ATOMS: atom_id res chain seq x y z
N MET A 1 18.89 -19.74 11.42
CA MET A 1 17.56 -19.25 11.01
C MET A 1 16.59 -19.47 12.16
N ASN A 2 15.91 -18.42 12.59
CA ASN A 2 14.99 -18.44 13.73
C ASN A 2 13.55 -18.08 13.29
N TRP A 3 12.65 -17.87 14.24
CA TRP A 3 11.24 -17.59 13.96
C TRP A 3 11.01 -16.27 13.19
N ALA A 4 11.90 -15.28 13.33
CA ALA A 4 11.81 -14.03 12.59
C ALA A 4 12.09 -14.27 11.10
N ASP A 5 13.09 -15.09 10.76
CA ASP A 5 13.36 -15.48 9.37
C ASP A 5 12.16 -16.18 8.73
N TRP A 6 11.53 -17.11 9.46
CA TRP A 6 10.33 -17.80 9.00
C TRP A 6 9.15 -16.85 8.81
N THR A 7 9.01 -15.85 9.68
CA THR A 7 7.96 -14.82 9.56
C THR A 7 8.19 -13.96 8.32
N ILE A 8 9.41 -13.51 8.07
CA ILE A 8 9.80 -12.76 6.87
C ILE A 8 9.47 -13.57 5.61
N LEU A 9 9.90 -14.84 5.55
CA LEU A 9 9.62 -15.72 4.42
C LEU A 9 8.12 -15.93 4.23
N ALA A 10 7.36 -16.09 5.30
CA ALA A 10 5.91 -16.24 5.23
C ALA A 10 5.23 -15.00 4.64
N ILE A 11 5.61 -13.79 5.08
CA ILE A 11 5.08 -12.53 4.55
C ILE A 11 5.36 -12.41 3.05
N VAL A 12 6.60 -12.63 2.64
CA VAL A 12 7.00 -12.55 1.23
C VAL A 12 6.29 -13.61 0.39
N ALA A 13 6.25 -14.87 0.87
CA ALA A 13 5.59 -15.96 0.17
C ALA A 13 4.08 -15.73 0.01
N ILE A 14 3.39 -15.35 1.09
CA ILE A 14 1.95 -15.04 1.04
C ILE A 14 1.70 -13.88 0.08
N SER A 15 2.50 -12.81 0.17
CA SER A 15 2.35 -11.66 -0.73
C SER A 15 2.56 -12.05 -2.19
N THR A 16 3.55 -12.89 -2.47
CA THR A 16 3.87 -13.43 -3.80
C THR A 16 2.74 -14.30 -4.34
N LEU A 17 2.17 -15.19 -3.52
CA LEU A 17 1.05 -16.05 -3.89
C LEU A 17 -0.24 -15.25 -4.14
N ILE A 18 -0.48 -14.21 -3.34
CA ILE A 18 -1.59 -13.28 -3.58
C ILE A 18 -1.40 -12.57 -4.93
N GLY A 19 -0.19 -12.11 -5.23
CA GLY A 19 0.13 -11.49 -6.52
C GLY A 19 -0.07 -12.44 -7.70
N LEU A 20 0.41 -13.68 -7.58
CA LEU A 20 0.23 -14.75 -8.57
C LEU A 20 -1.26 -15.09 -8.82
N SER A 21 -2.07 -15.11 -7.76
CA SER A 21 -3.50 -15.44 -7.86
C SER A 21 -4.36 -14.29 -8.39
N ARG A 22 -4.04 -13.05 -8.00
CA ARG A 22 -4.81 -11.85 -8.40
C ARG A 22 -4.40 -11.28 -9.74
N GLY A 23 -3.14 -11.41 -10.14
CA GLY A 23 -2.59 -10.76 -11.32
C GLY A 23 -2.05 -9.36 -11.07
N PHE A 24 -1.11 -8.92 -11.90
CA PHE A 24 -0.44 -7.62 -11.81
C PHE A 24 -1.41 -6.45 -12.04
N VAL A 25 -2.26 -6.54 -13.06
CA VAL A 25 -3.18 -5.46 -13.44
C VAL A 25 -4.12 -5.15 -12.29
N ARG A 26 -4.75 -6.17 -11.71
CA ARG A 26 -5.69 -6.00 -10.59
C ARG A 26 -5.03 -5.35 -9.39
N GLU A 27 -3.83 -5.79 -9.05
CA GLU A 27 -3.09 -5.30 -7.90
C GLU A 27 -2.61 -3.84 -8.10
N THR A 28 -2.07 -3.53 -9.28
CA THR A 28 -1.62 -2.18 -9.64
C THR A 28 -2.78 -1.19 -9.70
N LEU A 29 -3.88 -1.56 -10.35
CA LEU A 29 -5.08 -0.72 -10.42
C LEU A 29 -5.70 -0.48 -9.04
N SER A 30 -5.67 -1.49 -8.16
CA SER A 30 -6.09 -1.33 -6.77
C SER A 30 -5.23 -0.28 -6.06
N LEU A 31 -3.90 -0.38 -6.16
CA LEU A 31 -2.99 0.58 -5.52
C LEU A 31 -3.18 2.00 -6.07
N LEU A 32 -3.28 2.15 -7.40
CA LEU A 32 -3.54 3.43 -8.05
C LEU A 32 -4.89 4.02 -7.63
N THR A 33 -5.92 3.18 -7.48
CA THR A 33 -7.24 3.61 -7.01
C THR A 33 -7.19 4.14 -5.59
N TRP A 34 -6.44 3.51 -4.69
CA TRP A 34 -6.25 4.01 -3.32
C TRP A 34 -5.55 5.36 -3.30
N ILE A 35 -4.48 5.53 -4.09
CA ILE A 35 -3.76 6.81 -4.21
C ILE A 35 -4.69 7.88 -4.78
N ALA A 36 -5.38 7.58 -5.88
CA ALA A 36 -6.30 8.52 -6.53
C ALA A 36 -7.46 8.92 -5.59
N ALA A 37 -8.04 7.97 -4.85
CA ALA A 37 -9.09 8.24 -3.88
C ALA A 37 -8.61 9.18 -2.78
N PHE A 38 -7.39 8.97 -2.26
CA PHE A 38 -6.81 9.88 -1.27
C PHE A 38 -6.58 11.28 -1.84
N VAL A 39 -5.97 11.38 -3.03
CA VAL A 39 -5.68 12.66 -3.69
C VAL A 39 -6.98 13.42 -3.99
N ILE A 40 -7.98 12.77 -4.58
CA ILE A 40 -9.28 13.38 -4.88
C ILE A 40 -9.96 13.82 -3.59
N ALA A 41 -9.99 12.98 -2.55
CA ALA A 41 -10.61 13.35 -1.29
C ALA A 41 -9.90 14.53 -0.61
N MET A 42 -8.56 14.60 -0.65
CA MET A 42 -7.80 15.74 -0.13
C MET A 42 -8.05 17.02 -0.92
N MET A 43 -8.09 16.96 -2.26
CA MET A 43 -8.27 18.13 -3.11
C MET A 43 -9.70 18.70 -3.08
N PHE A 44 -10.70 17.81 -2.97
CA PHE A 44 -12.11 18.19 -3.17
C PHE A 44 -12.94 18.27 -1.88
N ARG A 45 -12.39 17.91 -0.71
CA ARG A 45 -13.13 17.95 0.56
C ARG A 45 -13.62 19.34 0.92
N ASP A 46 -12.86 20.39 0.63
CA ASP A 46 -13.19 21.76 1.05
C ASP A 46 -14.34 22.35 0.21
N GLN A 47 -14.54 21.84 -1.00
CA GLN A 47 -15.65 22.19 -1.88
C GLN A 47 -16.93 21.40 -1.53
N LEU A 48 -16.79 20.15 -1.08
CA LEU A 48 -17.93 19.31 -0.70
C LEU A 48 -18.41 19.58 0.73
N ALA A 49 -17.53 19.93 1.67
CA ALA A 49 -17.88 20.12 3.07
C ALA A 49 -19.01 21.15 3.30
N PRO A 50 -19.04 22.33 2.65
CA PRO A 50 -20.13 23.30 2.83
C PRO A 50 -21.50 22.77 2.40
N LEU A 51 -21.55 21.82 1.44
CA LEU A 51 -22.80 21.21 0.98
C LEU A 51 -23.42 20.28 2.04
N LEU A 52 -22.62 19.84 3.01
CA LEU A 52 -23.05 18.99 4.13
C LEU A 52 -23.53 19.80 5.35
N SER A 53 -23.52 21.13 5.27
CA SER A 53 -23.90 22.02 6.38
C SER A 53 -25.32 21.79 6.90
N ASN A 54 -26.24 21.32 6.06
CA ASN A 54 -27.61 20.98 6.47
C ASN A 54 -27.72 19.63 7.20
N LEU A 55 -26.68 18.80 7.16
CA LEU A 55 -26.66 17.45 7.74
C LEU A 55 -25.77 17.37 8.99
N VAL A 56 -24.73 18.21 9.07
CA VAL A 56 -23.73 18.18 10.14
C VAL A 56 -23.38 19.61 10.55
N ASP A 57 -23.66 20.00 11.79
CA ASP A 57 -23.43 21.38 12.24
C ASP A 57 -21.95 21.70 12.50
N THR A 58 -21.15 20.68 12.84
CA THR A 58 -19.75 20.87 13.23
C THR A 58 -18.83 20.92 12.00
N PRO A 59 -18.09 22.02 11.74
CA PRO A 59 -17.27 22.17 10.54
C PRO A 59 -16.20 21.09 10.36
N SER A 60 -15.55 20.65 11.45
CA SER A 60 -14.55 19.57 11.39
C SER A 60 -15.17 18.24 10.96
N LEU A 61 -16.39 17.93 11.42
CA LEU A 61 -17.12 16.73 11.02
C LEU A 61 -17.61 16.83 9.56
N GLN A 62 -17.97 18.02 9.07
CA GLN A 62 -18.29 18.23 7.65
C GLN A 62 -17.08 17.91 6.76
N ALA A 63 -15.89 18.41 7.11
CA ALA A 63 -14.66 18.14 6.35
C ALA A 63 -14.29 16.65 6.36
N ILE A 64 -14.41 15.98 7.51
CA ILE A 64 -14.17 14.53 7.63
C ILE A 64 -15.20 13.74 6.81
N ALA A 65 -16.47 14.11 6.87
CA ALA A 65 -17.54 13.46 6.10
C ALA A 65 -17.34 13.66 4.60
N ALA A 66 -17.01 14.87 4.15
CA ALA A 66 -16.73 15.18 2.76
C ALA A 66 -15.55 14.35 2.24
N PHE A 67 -14.45 14.30 2.99
CA PHE A 67 -13.31 13.43 2.67
C PHE A 67 -13.75 11.97 2.54
N ALA A 68 -14.47 11.44 3.53
CA ALA A 68 -14.92 10.05 3.52
C ALA A 68 -15.84 9.72 2.32
N ILE A 69 -16.77 10.61 1.99
CA ILE A 69 -17.68 10.45 0.85
C ILE A 69 -16.88 10.40 -0.46
N LEU A 70 -16.00 11.38 -0.70
CA LEU A 70 -15.16 11.42 -1.90
C LEU A 70 -14.25 10.21 -2.01
N PHE A 71 -13.65 9.82 -0.89
CA PHE A 71 -12.75 8.67 -0.82
C PHE A 71 -13.48 7.37 -1.19
N ILE A 72 -14.60 7.08 -0.50
CA ILE A 72 -15.38 5.87 -0.74
C ILE A 72 -15.94 5.85 -2.17
N PHE A 73 -16.50 6.98 -2.64
CA PHE A 73 -17.05 7.04 -3.99
C PHE A 73 -15.99 6.79 -5.06
N THR A 74 -14.79 7.35 -4.88
CA THR A 74 -13.65 7.10 -5.78
C THR A 74 -13.18 5.65 -5.73
N LEU A 75 -13.12 5.04 -4.54
CA LEU A 75 -12.79 3.60 -4.42
C LEU A 75 -13.81 2.73 -5.15
N LEU A 76 -15.11 3.02 -5.04
CA LEU A 76 -16.16 2.28 -5.72
C LEU A 76 -16.04 2.42 -7.24
N ALA A 77 -15.81 3.65 -7.74
CA ALA A 77 -15.59 3.90 -9.16
C ALA A 77 -14.35 3.16 -9.68
N GLY A 78 -13.23 3.22 -8.96
CA GLY A 78 -12.00 2.52 -9.31
C GLY A 78 -12.11 1.00 -9.21
N ALA A 79 -12.90 0.46 -8.28
CA ALA A 79 -13.22 -0.97 -8.22
C ALA A 79 -13.99 -1.42 -9.48
N GLY A 80 -14.96 -0.63 -9.94
CA GLY A 80 -15.65 -0.87 -11.21
C GLY A 80 -14.69 -0.87 -12.40
N LEU A 81 -13.78 0.10 -12.48
CA LEU A 81 -12.74 0.15 -13.52
C LEU A 81 -11.79 -1.06 -13.45
N ASN A 82 -11.42 -1.49 -12.24
CA ASN A 82 -10.56 -2.65 -12.05
C ASN A 82 -11.22 -3.92 -12.58
N MET A 83 -12.52 -4.11 -12.32
CA MET A 83 -13.28 -5.26 -12.84
C MET A 83 -13.30 -5.28 -14.37
N THR A 84 -13.53 -4.15 -15.02
CA THR A 84 -13.57 -4.09 -16.50
C THR A 84 -12.19 -4.31 -17.11
N LEU A 85 -11.15 -3.66 -16.61
CA LEU A 85 -9.78 -3.83 -17.11
C LEU A 85 -9.24 -5.24 -16.88
N SER A 86 -9.55 -5.86 -15.73
CA SER A 86 -9.21 -7.26 -15.48
C SER A 86 -9.88 -8.18 -16.50
N ALA A 87 -11.15 -7.95 -16.83
CA ALA A 87 -11.87 -8.74 -17.84
C ALA A 87 -11.26 -8.58 -19.24
N PHE A 88 -10.75 -7.39 -19.59
CA PHE A 88 -10.02 -7.20 -20.85
C PHE A 88 -8.73 -8.02 -20.91
N VAL A 89 -7.95 -8.05 -19.82
CA VAL A 89 -6.72 -8.86 -19.76
C VAL A 89 -7.05 -10.34 -19.94
N GLU A 90 -8.10 -10.82 -19.28
CA GLU A 90 -8.59 -12.20 -19.45
C GLU A 90 -9.00 -12.47 -20.91
N ALA A 91 -9.74 -11.54 -21.54
CA ALA A 91 -10.19 -11.67 -22.92
C ALA A 91 -9.04 -11.69 -23.95
N THR A 92 -7.92 -11.01 -23.67
CA THR A 92 -6.72 -11.05 -24.56
C THR A 92 -5.94 -12.36 -24.49
N GLY A 93 -6.26 -13.25 -23.54
CA GLY A 93 -5.49 -14.48 -23.31
C GLY A 93 -4.15 -14.28 -22.61
N LEU A 94 -3.82 -13.05 -22.19
CA LEU A 94 -2.56 -12.70 -21.51
C LEU A 94 -2.58 -12.98 -19.99
N SER A 95 -3.57 -13.72 -19.50
CA SER A 95 -3.75 -14.01 -18.07
C SER A 95 -2.55 -14.73 -17.45
N GLY A 96 -1.82 -15.56 -18.21
CA GLY A 96 -0.60 -16.19 -17.74
C GLY A 96 0.51 -15.18 -17.42
N THR A 97 0.79 -14.27 -18.35
CA THR A 97 1.81 -13.22 -18.18
C THR A 97 1.43 -12.26 -17.05
N ASP A 98 0.15 -11.86 -16.98
CA ASP A 98 -0.35 -10.98 -15.91
C ASP A 98 -0.14 -11.59 -14.51
N ARG A 99 -0.37 -12.90 -14.37
CA ARG A 99 -0.13 -13.62 -13.11
C ARG A 99 1.36 -13.73 -12.75
N VAL A 100 2.23 -13.94 -13.73
CA VAL A 100 3.70 -13.96 -13.49
C VAL A 100 4.19 -12.58 -13.07
N LEU A 101 3.75 -11.52 -13.74
CA LEU A 101 4.05 -10.15 -13.30
C LEU A 101 3.47 -9.87 -11.90
N GLY A 102 2.28 -10.43 -11.62
CA GLY A 102 1.66 -10.35 -10.31
C GLY A 102 2.51 -11.00 -9.22
N MET A 103 3.16 -12.12 -9.51
CA MET A 103 4.12 -12.78 -8.61
C MET A 103 5.28 -11.85 -8.28
N VAL A 104 5.92 -11.23 -9.29
CA VAL A 104 7.04 -10.30 -9.09
C VAL A 104 6.60 -9.09 -8.27
N PHE A 105 5.44 -8.52 -8.59
CA PHE A 105 4.87 -7.42 -7.83
C PHE A 105 4.58 -7.82 -6.37
N GLY A 106 4.02 -9.02 -6.15
CA GLY A 106 3.76 -9.58 -4.84
C GLY A 106 5.04 -9.78 -4.02
N LEU A 107 6.12 -10.22 -4.64
CA LEU A 107 7.44 -10.34 -4.01
C LEU A 107 7.96 -8.97 -3.57
N LEU A 108 7.95 -7.98 -4.48
CA LEU A 108 8.38 -6.62 -4.18
C LEU A 108 7.55 -5.99 -3.06
N ARG A 109 6.21 -6.11 -3.12
CA ARG A 109 5.30 -5.66 -2.07
C ARG A 109 5.62 -6.32 -0.73
N GLY A 110 5.84 -7.64 -0.72
CA GLY A 110 6.20 -8.38 0.49
C GLY A 110 7.52 -7.88 1.09
N ALA A 111 8.53 -7.64 0.25
CA ALA A 111 9.80 -7.08 0.67
C ALA A 111 9.67 -5.66 1.23
N ILE A 112 8.86 -4.80 0.61
CA ILE A 112 8.57 -3.44 1.12
C ILE A 112 7.88 -3.50 2.49
N ILE A 113 6.90 -4.40 2.66
CA ILE A 113 6.22 -4.58 3.96
C ILE A 113 7.22 -5.01 5.04
N VAL A 114 8.06 -6.01 4.75
CA VAL A 114 9.09 -6.47 5.69
C VAL A 114 10.07 -5.34 6.02
N MET A 115 10.55 -4.61 5.01
CA MET A 115 11.43 -3.46 5.21
C MET A 115 10.80 -2.41 6.12
N ALA A 116 9.54 -2.05 5.87
CA ALA A 116 8.82 -1.10 6.72
C ALA A 116 8.72 -1.59 8.17
N LEU A 117 8.42 -2.88 8.39
CA LEU A 117 8.38 -3.46 9.73
C LEU A 117 9.74 -3.42 10.43
N LEU A 118 10.83 -3.77 9.72
CA LEU A 118 12.18 -3.76 10.29
C LEU A 118 12.68 -2.34 10.60
N ILE A 119 12.29 -1.35 9.80
CA ILE A 119 12.60 0.07 10.06
C ILE A 119 11.81 0.61 11.25
N LEU A 120 10.54 0.23 11.38
CA LEU A 120 9.64 0.76 12.40
C LEU A 120 9.79 0.04 13.75
N ALA A 121 10.14 -1.25 13.77
CA ALA A 121 10.20 -2.02 15.02
C ALA A 121 11.20 -1.45 16.04
N PRO A 122 12.47 -1.13 15.70
CA PRO A 122 13.42 -0.51 16.63
C PRO A 122 12.99 0.87 17.14
N ALA A 123 12.18 1.60 16.35
CA ALA A 123 11.66 2.91 16.76
C ALA A 123 10.54 2.81 17.81
N LEU A 124 9.93 1.63 17.96
CA LEU A 124 8.82 1.39 18.88
C LEU A 124 9.23 0.57 20.12
N VAL A 125 10.19 -0.35 19.96
CA VAL A 125 10.63 -1.30 20.99
C VAL A 125 12.11 -1.67 20.80
N PRO A 126 12.86 -1.97 21.88
CA PRO A 126 14.31 -2.22 21.82
C PRO A 126 14.67 -3.63 21.29
N VAL A 127 14.23 -3.96 20.07
CA VAL A 127 14.39 -5.29 19.46
C VAL A 127 15.85 -5.64 19.12
N GLU A 128 16.73 -4.65 19.01
CA GLU A 128 18.15 -4.85 18.66
C GLU A 128 18.95 -5.60 19.72
N GLU A 129 18.47 -5.64 20.96
CA GLU A 129 19.08 -6.39 22.06
C GLU A 129 18.64 -7.86 22.10
N ASP A 130 17.56 -8.20 21.41
CA ASP A 130 16.97 -9.53 21.45
C ASP A 130 17.75 -10.53 20.59
N GLY A 131 17.86 -11.77 21.10
CA GLY A 131 18.53 -12.87 20.38
C GLY A 131 17.91 -13.18 19.02
N TRP A 132 16.58 -13.10 18.89
CA TRP A 132 15.90 -13.38 17.63
C TRP A 132 16.21 -12.36 16.53
N TRP A 133 16.54 -11.12 16.90
CA TRP A 133 16.96 -10.09 15.95
C TRP A 133 18.40 -10.30 15.52
N ARG A 134 19.31 -10.50 16.48
CA ARG A 134 20.76 -10.65 16.23
C ARG A 134 21.12 -11.96 15.51
N GLU A 135 20.41 -13.04 15.78
CA GLU A 135 20.66 -14.36 15.19
C GLU A 135 19.94 -14.58 13.85
N SER A 136 19.13 -13.61 13.41
CA SER A 136 18.43 -13.71 12.12
C SER A 136 19.41 -13.65 10.95
N VAL A 137 19.16 -14.51 9.97
CA VAL A 137 19.94 -14.53 8.72
C VAL A 137 19.43 -13.45 7.76
N LEU A 138 18.12 -13.20 7.71
CA LEU A 138 17.49 -12.33 6.72
C LEU A 138 17.51 -10.84 7.11
N ILE A 139 17.37 -10.51 8.41
CA ILE A 139 17.29 -9.12 8.88
C ILE A 139 18.48 -8.28 8.37
N PRO A 140 19.76 -8.71 8.51
CA PRO A 140 20.89 -7.91 8.03
C PRO A 140 20.86 -7.63 6.52
N HIS A 141 20.33 -8.56 5.72
CA HIS A 141 20.24 -8.39 4.26
C HIS A 141 19.18 -7.35 3.87
N PHE A 142 18.08 -7.27 4.62
CA PHE A 142 17.10 -6.20 4.44
C PHE A 142 17.66 -4.86 4.90
N LEU A 143 18.27 -4.80 6.08
CA LEU A 143 18.82 -3.55 6.61
C LEU A 143 19.95 -2.96 5.75
N ALA A 144 20.63 -3.77 4.93
CA ALA A 144 21.57 -3.25 3.92
C ALA A 144 20.94 -2.25 2.92
N PHE A 145 19.61 -2.29 2.74
CA PHE A 145 18.87 -1.36 1.88
C PHE A 145 18.07 -0.30 2.67
N GLU A 146 18.27 -0.22 3.98
CA GLU A 146 17.53 0.69 4.87
C GLU A 146 17.66 2.14 4.42
N ASP A 147 18.88 2.61 4.13
CA ASP A 147 19.13 3.99 3.71
C ASP A 147 18.36 4.34 2.43
N SER A 148 18.37 3.44 1.44
CA SER A 148 17.62 3.62 0.20
C SER A 148 16.11 3.65 0.46
N ALA A 149 15.62 2.78 1.34
CA ALA A 149 14.21 2.74 1.72
C ALA A 149 13.78 4.02 2.45
N ARG A 150 14.61 4.53 3.37
CA ARG A 150 14.37 5.78 4.10
C ARG A 150 14.38 7.00 3.17
N GLN A 151 15.34 7.06 2.24
CA GLN A 151 15.40 8.12 1.24
C GLN A 151 14.16 8.13 0.33
N LEU A 152 13.72 6.96 -0.13
CA LEU A 152 12.50 6.84 -0.91
C LEU A 152 11.27 7.28 -0.10
N GLY A 153 11.16 6.83 1.15
CA GLY A 153 10.07 7.23 2.05
C GLY A 153 10.03 8.75 2.30
N ALA A 154 11.20 9.38 2.48
CA ALA A 154 11.33 10.82 2.62
C ALA A 154 10.91 11.56 1.33
N ALA A 155 11.39 11.12 0.16
CA ALA A 155 11.01 11.72 -1.12
C ALA A 155 9.50 11.64 -1.38
N ILE A 156 8.87 10.50 -1.05
CA ILE A 156 7.41 10.34 -1.14
C ILE A 156 6.72 11.32 -0.20
N LYS A 157 7.14 11.41 1.06
CA LYS A 157 6.56 12.33 2.04
C LYS A 157 6.65 13.78 1.56
N ASP A 158 7.83 14.20 1.08
CA ASP A 158 8.07 15.56 0.62
C ASP A 158 7.21 15.89 -0.62
N PHE A 159 7.07 14.95 -1.55
CA PHE A 159 6.16 15.09 -2.69
C PHE A 159 4.71 15.35 -2.23
N PHE A 160 4.22 14.58 -1.27
CA PHE A 160 2.85 14.76 -0.75
C PHE A 160 2.68 16.08 0.00
N VAL A 161 3.67 16.51 0.77
CA VAL A 161 3.63 17.81 1.49
C VAL A 161 3.68 18.99 0.52
N GLN A 162 4.35 18.87 -0.63
CA GLN A 162 4.37 19.93 -1.65
C GLN A 162 3.09 19.99 -2.48
N LEU A 163 2.33 18.90 -2.55
CA LEU A 163 1.11 18.80 -3.35
C LEU A 163 -0.12 19.45 -2.67
N PHE A 164 -0.13 19.59 -1.34
CA PHE A 164 -1.26 20.06 -0.53
C PHE A 164 -0.87 21.23 0.38
#